data_AF-A0A445DEQ5-F1
#
_entry.id   AF-A0A445DEQ5-F1
#
_cell.length_a   1.000
_cell.length_b   1.000
_cell.length_c   1.000
_cell.angle_alpha   90.00
_cell.angle_beta   90.00
_cell.angle_gamma   90.00
#
_symmetry.space_group_name_H-M   'P 1'
#
loop_
_entity.id
_entity.type
_entity.pdbx_description
1 polymer ?
#
loop_
_entity_poly.entity_id
_entity_poly.type
_entity_poly.pdbx_seq_one_letter_code
_entity_poly.pdbx_strand_id
1 'polypeptide(L)' 'MQVIFSKRRSGLLKKANEISVLCDAEVALIVFSTKGKLFEYSSDP' A
#
# COMPACT_ATOMS: atom_id res chain seq x y z
N MET A 1 -1.58 -11.79 14.56
CA MET A 1 -0.88 -11.35 13.33
C MET A 1 -1.76 -10.59 12.33
N GLN A 2 -3.05 -10.90 12.15
CA GLN A 2 -3.91 -10.23 11.15
C GLN A 2 -4.13 -8.73 11.38
N VAL A 3 -4.47 -8.33 12.61
CA VAL A 3 -4.83 -6.93 12.93
C VAL A 3 -3.65 -5.97 12.74
N ILE A 4 -2.43 -6.37 13.13
CA ILE A 4 -1.22 -5.55 12.95
C ILE A 4 -0.88 -5.41 11.47
N PHE A 5 -0.98 -6.49 10.70
CA PHE A 5 -0.79 -6.45 9.25
C PHE A 5 -1.76 -5.46 8.59
N SER A 6 -3.06 -5.55 8.92
CA SER A 6 -4.08 -4.63 8.39
C SER A 6 -3.78 -3.17 8.74
N LYS A 7 -3.41 -2.88 9.99
CA LYS A 7 -3.05 -1.51 10.43
C LYS A 7 -1.81 -0.98 9.69
N ARG A 8 -0.73 -1.78 9.59
CA ARG A 8 0.50 -1.39 8.89
C ARG A 8 0.27 -1.17 7.40
N ARG A 9 -0.44 -2.08 6.74
CA ARG A 9 -0.77 -1.96 5.32
C ARG A 9 -1.60 -0.71 5.04
N SER A 10 -2.57 -0.39 5.89
CA SER A 10 -3.35 0.85 5.76
C SER A 10 -2.47 2.10 5.87
N GLY A 11 -1.53 2.14 6.82
CA GLY A 11 -0.58 3.23 6.95
C GLY A 11 0.37 3.35 5.73
N LEU A 12 0.81 2.21 5.18
CA LEU A 12 1.66 2.17 3.99
C LEU A 12 0.92 2.68 2.74
N LEU A 13 -0.35 2.31 2.58
CA LEU A 13 -1.21 2.80 1.49
C LEU A 13 -1.38 4.33 1.56
N LYS A 14 -1.63 4.88 2.75
CA LYS A 14 -1.72 6.34 2.95
C LYS A 14 -0.45 7.06 2.52
N LYS A 15 0.72 6.56 2.95
CA LYS A 15 2.02 7.14 2.56
C LYS A 15 2.29 7.04 1.06
N ALA A 16 1.96 5.91 0.44
CA ALA A 16 2.11 5.74 -1.00
C ALA A 16 1.26 6.76 -1.78
N ASN A 17 0.02 6.98 -1.34
CA ASN A 17 -0.86 7.99 -1.91
C ASN A 17 -0.34 9.42 -1.66
N GLU A 18 0.10 9.75 -0.45
CA GLU A 18 0.71 11.05 -0.13
C GLU A 18 1.91 11.35 -1.03
N ILE A 19 2.80 10.37 -1.23
CA ILE A 19 3.99 10.51 -2.10
C ILE A 19 3.57 10.72 -3.56
N SER A 20 2.63 9.91 -4.06
CA SER A 20 2.15 10.04 -5.43
C SER A 20 1.60 11.45 -5.71
N VAL A 21 0.78 11.98 -4.81
CA VAL A 21 0.21 13.33 -4.93
C VAL A 21 1.25 14.44 -4.76
N LEU A 22 2.15 14.34 -3.77
CA LEU A 22 3.15 15.38 -3.49
C LEU A 22 4.24 15.48 -4.55
N CYS A 23 4.57 14.36 -5.19
CA CYS A 23 5.68 14.27 -6.14
C CYS A 23 5.20 14.18 -7.59
N ASP A 24 3.89 14.16 -7.85
CA ASP A 24 3.30 13.92 -9.17
C ASP A 24 3.91 12.66 -9.82
N ALA A 25 3.94 11.57 -9.05
CA ALA A 25 4.64 10.35 -9.39
C ALA A 25 3.69 9.15 -9.43
N GLU A 26 3.86 8.30 -10.43
CA GLU A 26 3.21 6.99 -10.49
C GLU A 26 3.82 6.07 -9.43
N VAL A 27 2.98 5.51 -8.55
CA VAL A 27 3.39 4.64 -7.45
C VAL A 27 2.55 3.38 -7.44
N ALA A 28 3.21 2.22 -7.35
CA ALA A 28 2.57 0.93 -7.16
C ALA A 28 3.07 0.25 -5.89
N LEU A 29 2.19 -0.55 -5.27
CA LEU A 29 2.49 -1.28 -4.04
C LEU A 29 1.98 -2.73 -4.16
N ILE A 30 2.84 -3.70 -3.86
CA ILE A 30 2.52 -5.13 -3.84
C ILE A 30 2.88 -5.69 -2.47
N VAL A 31 1.90 -6.29 -1.78
CA VAL A 31 2.07 -6.83 -0.42
C VAL A 31 1.47 -8.22 -0.29
N PHE A 32 2.29 -9.20 0.08
CA PHE A 32 1.84 -10.53 0.46
C PHE A 32 1.67 -10.64 1.98
N SER A 33 0.56 -11.23 2.42
CA SER A 33 0.41 -11.63 3.82
C SER A 33 1.17 -12.92 4.12
N THR A 34 1.35 -13.23 5.40
CA THR A 34 1.96 -14.51 5.83
C THR A 34 1.19 -15.76 5.39
N LYS A 35 -0.06 -15.61 4.95
CA LYS A 35 -0.89 -16.69 4.38
C LYS A 35 -0.83 -16.73 2.83
N GLY A 36 0.07 -15.96 2.22
CA GLY A 36 0.22 -15.89 0.76
C GLY A 36 -0.84 -15.03 0.05
N LYS A 37 -1.81 -14.43 0.76
CA LYS A 37 -2.79 -13.54 0.13
C LYS A 37 -2.12 -12.25 -0.38
N LEU A 38 -2.30 -11.98 -1.68
CA LEU A 38 -1.87 -10.77 -2.37
C LEU A 38 -2.81 -9.58 -2.04
N PHE A 39 -2.20 -8.40 -1.89
CA PHE A 39 -2.86 -7.10 -1.82
C PHE A 39 -2.05 -6.12 -2.65
N GLU A 40 -2.73 -5.34 -3.48
CA GLU A 40 -2.11 -4.42 -4.42
C GLU A 40 -2.77 -3.04 -4.38
N TYR A 41 -2.01 -2.04 -4.82
CA TYR A 41 -2.42 -0.66 -5.00
C TYR A 41 -1.62 -0.07 -6.16
N SER A 42 -2.26 0.74 -6.99
CA SER A 42 -1.60 1.67 -7.90
C SER A 42 -2.22 3.05 -7.71
N SER A 43 -1.42 4.10 -7.83
CA SER A 43 -1.96 5.43 -8.12
C SER A 43 -2.66 5.38 -9.47
N ASP A 44 -3.75 6.14 -9.61
CA ASP A 44 -4.36 6.37 -10.92
C ASP A 44 -3.35 7.13 -11.81
N PRO A 45 -3.45 7.01 -13.15
CA PRO A 45 -2.67 7.83 -14.08
C PRO A 45 -3.03 9.31 -13.97
#